data_AF-A0A971DYP5-F1
#
_entry.id   AF-A0A971DYP5-F1
#
_cell.length_a   1.000
_cell.length_b   1.000
_cell.length_c   1.000
_cell.angle_alpha   90.00
_cell.angle_beta   90.00
_cell.angle_gamma   90.00
#
_symmetry.space_group_name_H-M   'P 1'
#
loop_
_entity.id
_entity.type
_entity.pdbx_description
1 polymer ?
#
loop_
_entity_poly.entity_id
_entity_poly.type
_entity_poly.pdbx_seq_one_letter_code
_entity_poly.pdbx_strand_id
1 'polypeptide(L)'
;RVPDEYGKQFYQMLEDENDNLDSLLDNKDKFAKKYKGYTIRPANEKSSYIMGFNAVTDSTVTPRLRIYYHDYSENDELFFDYPLEDFTEYAGDLFDLTTSEKNSYAFSTIRNDYSKSPFVGIDVGRDFSQNKIVSTKTQNATMIQAGLDVRTRIEIPTIDELYFEGKGAVVQAILYLEPLEGTYDKEYQLPSSLELYLVDKKNRPYGQVVDFDQATPITAELVFNNEIKGRTYYKVDLTRFIRDEYLSVQDPYFTLQIAYPQSEIGSCVDQLLLGNQKNLEDELILELYISYYEIKE
;
A
#
# COMPACT_ATOMS: atom_id res chain seq x y z
N ARG A 1 -14.73 23.32 11.21
CA ARG A 1 -15.20 24.01 12.43
C ARG A 1 -15.41 22.97 13.51
N VAL A 2 -14.87 23.17 14.71
CA VAL A 2 -15.13 22.30 15.87
C VAL A 2 -16.61 22.41 16.24
N PRO A 3 -17.30 21.31 16.63
CA PRO A 3 -18.71 21.40 17.03
C PRO A 3 -18.92 22.37 18.20
N ASP A 4 -20.02 23.11 18.18
CA ASP A 4 -20.30 24.18 19.16
C ASP A 4 -20.35 23.67 20.61
N GLU A 5 -20.74 22.41 20.81
CA GLU A 5 -20.73 21.76 22.13
C GLU A 5 -19.33 21.71 22.75
N TYR A 6 -18.30 21.40 21.95
CA TYR A 6 -16.91 21.40 22.43
C TYR A 6 -16.40 22.83 22.69
N GLY A 7 -16.80 23.79 21.85
CA GLY A 7 -16.48 25.20 22.07
C GLY A 7 -17.04 25.71 23.39
N LYS A 8 -18.29 25.38 23.71
CA LYS A 8 -18.91 25.71 25.01
C LYS A 8 -18.20 25.03 26.18
N GLN A 9 -17.84 23.76 26.03
CA GLN A 9 -17.08 23.03 27.06
C GLN A 9 -15.73 23.68 27.35
N PHE A 10 -14.98 24.08 26.32
CA PHE A 10 -13.70 24.77 26.51
C PHE A 10 -13.89 26.15 27.15
N TYR A 11 -14.93 26.89 26.77
CA TYR A 11 -15.25 28.17 27.40
C TYR A 11 -15.58 28.03 28.90
N GLN A 12 -16.38 27.03 29.27
CA GLN A 12 -16.70 26.75 30.67
C GLN A 12 -15.45 26.37 31.47
N MET A 13 -14.54 25.59 30.87
CA MET A 13 -13.27 25.28 31.50
C MET A 13 -12.49 26.55 31.80
N LEU A 14 -12.41 27.51 30.86
CA LEU A 14 -11.74 28.81 31.05
C LEU A 14 -12.36 29.66 32.17
N GLU A 15 -13.70 29.72 32.24
CA GLU A 15 -14.37 30.45 33.33
C GLU A 15 -14.08 29.82 34.69
N ASP A 16 -14.02 28.49 34.77
CA ASP A 16 -13.72 27.74 36.00
C ASP A 16 -12.24 27.85 36.42
N GLU A 17 -11.29 28.16 35.50
CA GLU A 17 -9.85 28.28 35.83
C GLU A 17 -9.49 29.54 36.62
N ASN A 18 -10.33 30.58 36.58
CA ASN A 18 -10.12 31.81 37.35
C ASN A 18 -10.01 31.56 38.87
N ASP A 19 -10.39 30.37 39.36
CA ASP A 19 -10.27 29.96 40.77
C ASP A 19 -9.24 28.83 41.04
N ASN A 20 -8.60 28.20 40.04
CA ASN A 20 -7.63 27.11 40.28
C ASN A 20 -6.56 26.97 39.18
N LEU A 21 -5.28 27.17 39.56
CA LEU A 21 -4.04 27.04 38.78
C LEU A 21 -3.74 25.60 38.27
N ASP A 22 -4.71 24.69 38.27
CA ASP A 22 -4.50 23.26 37.99
C ASP A 22 -5.55 22.70 37.03
N SER A 23 -5.99 23.58 36.13
CA SER A 23 -7.05 23.38 35.18
C SER A 23 -6.68 22.39 34.08
N LEU A 24 -7.72 21.85 33.44
CA LEU A 24 -7.56 20.84 32.41
C LEU A 24 -6.90 21.38 31.13
N LEU A 25 -7.05 22.68 30.82
CA LEU A 25 -6.48 23.26 29.60
C LEU A 25 -5.00 23.62 29.78
N ASP A 26 -4.60 24.12 30.95
CA ASP A 26 -3.21 24.50 31.22
C ASP A 26 -2.30 23.27 31.46
N ASN A 27 -2.89 22.13 31.85
CA ASN A 27 -2.15 20.88 32.06
C ASN A 27 -2.28 19.92 30.86
N LYS A 28 -1.24 19.85 30.03
CA LYS A 28 -1.17 18.98 28.85
C LYS A 28 -1.44 17.51 29.15
N ASP A 29 -0.89 16.97 30.23
CA ASP A 29 -1.07 15.55 30.61
C ASP A 29 -2.53 15.25 30.96
N LYS A 30 -3.18 16.16 31.70
CA LYS A 30 -4.60 16.03 32.04
C LYS A 30 -5.46 16.16 30.77
N PHE A 31 -5.13 17.11 29.89
CA PHE A 31 -5.81 17.31 28.62
C PHE A 31 -5.73 16.05 27.76
N ALA A 32 -4.53 15.52 27.53
CA ALA A 32 -4.28 14.29 26.77
C ALA A 32 -4.95 13.06 27.39
N LYS A 33 -5.06 13.00 28.72
CA LYS A 33 -5.81 11.94 29.42
C LYS A 33 -7.30 11.98 29.10
N LYS A 34 -7.91 13.16 28.99
CA LYS A 34 -9.34 13.32 28.68
C LYS A 34 -9.63 13.26 27.18
N TYR A 35 -8.83 13.95 26.38
CA TYR A 35 -8.91 14.01 24.93
C TYR A 35 -7.74 13.24 24.32
N LYS A 36 -7.99 12.01 23.89
CA LYS A 36 -6.96 11.07 23.36
C LYS A 36 -6.39 11.47 21.99
N GLY A 37 -6.58 12.71 21.56
CA GLY A 37 -6.21 13.23 20.25
C GLY A 37 -7.40 13.70 19.43
N TYR A 38 -7.14 13.99 18.16
CA TYR A 38 -8.14 14.42 17.18
C TYR A 38 -8.08 13.54 15.95
N THR A 39 -9.21 13.43 15.25
CA THR A 39 -9.28 12.76 13.96
C THR A 39 -9.68 13.77 12.90
N ILE A 40 -8.91 13.80 11.80
CA ILE A 40 -9.31 14.50 10.60
C ILE A 40 -10.12 13.50 9.78
N ARG A 41 -11.40 13.78 9.61
CA ARG A 41 -12.31 12.97 8.81
C ARG A 41 -13.00 13.86 7.78
N PRO A 42 -13.38 13.31 6.62
CA PRO A 42 -14.13 14.06 5.65
C PRO A 42 -15.47 14.53 6.23
N ALA A 43 -15.91 15.72 5.81
CA ALA A 43 -17.16 16.30 6.28
C ALA A 43 -18.40 15.48 5.86
N ASN A 44 -18.28 14.72 4.76
CA ASN A 44 -19.27 13.77 4.27
C ASN A 44 -18.60 12.72 3.39
N GLU A 45 -19.32 11.64 3.07
CA GLU A 45 -18.83 10.53 2.25
C GLU A 45 -18.83 10.81 0.74
N LYS A 46 -19.32 11.98 0.29
CA LYS A 46 -19.49 12.29 -1.14
C LYS A 46 -18.29 13.01 -1.75
N SER A 47 -17.51 13.73 -0.94
CA SER A 47 -16.37 14.52 -1.41
C SER A 47 -15.31 14.54 -0.31
N SER A 48 -14.38 13.60 -0.40
CA SER A 48 -13.27 13.44 0.53
C SER A 48 -11.95 13.38 -0.24
N TYR A 49 -10.89 13.92 0.35
CA TYR A 49 -9.53 13.76 -0.12
C TYR A 49 -8.68 13.13 0.99
N ILE A 50 -7.65 12.39 0.59
CA ILE A 50 -6.65 11.89 1.52
C ILE A 50 -5.62 13.01 1.72
N MET A 51 -5.29 13.30 2.97
CA MET A 51 -4.32 14.33 3.33
C MET A 51 -3.19 13.67 4.11
N GLY A 52 -1.99 13.71 3.54
CA GLY A 52 -0.76 13.41 4.26
C GLY A 52 -0.26 14.64 5.00
N PHE A 53 0.34 14.44 6.17
CA PHE A 53 1.05 15.48 6.90
C PHE A 53 2.31 14.88 7.52
N ASN A 54 3.36 15.69 7.60
CA ASN A 54 4.58 15.30 8.32
C ASN A 54 4.34 15.49 9.81
N ALA A 55 4.40 14.38 10.57
CA ALA A 55 4.34 14.40 12.02
C ALA A 55 5.76 14.35 12.58
N VAL A 56 6.39 15.51 12.79
CA VAL A 56 7.73 15.61 13.38
C VAL A 56 7.62 16.30 14.73
N THR A 57 7.88 15.61 15.83
CA THR A 57 7.78 16.21 17.18
C THR A 57 8.52 17.56 17.25
N ASP A 58 7.88 18.55 17.86
CA ASP A 58 8.42 19.90 18.09
C ASP A 58 8.76 20.72 16.82
N SER A 59 8.16 20.37 15.68
CA SER A 59 8.29 21.12 14.43
C SER A 59 7.11 22.07 14.17
N THR A 60 7.37 23.21 13.51
CA THR A 60 6.33 24.16 13.07
C THR A 60 5.44 23.57 11.97
N VAL A 61 5.90 22.55 11.25
CA VAL A 61 5.10 21.86 10.22
C VAL A 61 4.22 20.74 10.76
N THR A 62 4.30 20.48 12.07
CA THR A 62 3.60 19.36 12.70
C THR A 62 2.18 19.74 13.08
N PRO A 63 1.19 18.88 12.76
CA PRO A 63 -0.18 19.07 13.20
C PRO A 63 -0.28 19.27 14.71
N ARG A 64 -0.94 20.35 15.12
CA ARG A 64 -1.16 20.72 16.52
C ARG A 64 -2.58 21.22 16.71
N LEU A 65 -3.15 20.93 17.88
CA LEU A 65 -4.40 21.55 18.29
C LEU A 65 -4.07 22.84 19.03
N ARG A 66 -4.47 23.98 18.47
CA ARG A 66 -4.36 25.28 19.13
C ARG A 66 -5.75 25.84 19.46
N ILE A 67 -5.95 26.18 20.72
CA ILE A 67 -7.20 26.76 21.22
C ILE A 67 -6.93 28.22 21.55
N TYR A 68 -7.45 29.12 20.71
CA TYR A 68 -7.38 30.56 20.92
C TYR A 68 -8.49 31.04 21.85
N TYR A 69 -8.16 31.97 22.75
CA TYR A 69 -9.13 32.64 23.59
C TYR A 69 -8.81 34.13 23.72
N HIS A 70 -9.78 34.91 24.22
CA HIS A 70 -9.62 36.34 24.40
C HIS A 70 -9.97 36.71 25.84
N ASP A 71 -9.06 37.42 26.49
CA ASP A 71 -9.29 38.10 27.74
C ASP A 71 -9.17 39.60 27.49
N TYR A 72 -10.20 40.38 27.83
CA TYR A 72 -10.21 41.82 27.60
C TYR A 72 -9.19 42.60 28.45
N SER A 73 -8.60 41.96 29.46
CA SER A 73 -7.53 42.54 30.27
C SER A 73 -6.14 42.40 29.64
N GLU A 74 -5.98 41.48 28.68
CA GLU A 74 -4.74 41.19 27.98
C GLU A 74 -4.85 41.66 26.52
N ASN A 75 -3.80 42.31 26.02
CA ASN A 75 -3.77 42.75 24.61
C ASN A 75 -3.08 41.73 23.68
N ASP A 76 -2.53 40.66 24.25
CA ASP A 76 -1.80 39.63 23.52
C ASP A 76 -2.72 38.50 23.02
N GLU A 77 -2.26 37.77 21.99
CA GLU A 77 -2.95 36.59 21.49
C GLU A 77 -2.78 35.44 22.49
N LEU A 78 -3.86 35.06 23.16
CA LEU A 78 -3.84 34.00 24.16
C LEU A 78 -4.26 32.66 23.54
N PHE A 79 -3.47 31.61 23.80
CA PHE A 79 -3.75 30.28 23.30
C PHE A 79 -3.21 29.15 24.17
N PHE A 80 -3.87 28.00 24.11
CA PHE A 80 -3.31 26.72 24.55
C PHE A 80 -2.84 25.92 23.34
N ASP A 81 -1.65 25.32 23.44
CA ASP A 81 -1.04 24.56 22.35
C ASP A 81 -0.77 23.11 22.75
N TYR A 82 -1.36 22.18 21.99
CA TYR A 82 -1.19 20.74 22.15
C TYR A 82 -0.56 20.16 20.87
N PRO A 83 0.78 20.15 20.77
CA PRO A 83 1.50 19.53 19.67
C PRO A 83 1.43 18.00 19.74
N LEU A 84 1.78 17.33 18.65
CA LEU A 84 2.07 15.89 18.68
C LEU A 84 3.29 15.62 19.58
N GLU A 85 3.14 14.68 20.50
CA GLU A 85 4.18 14.27 21.44
C GLU A 85 5.00 13.07 20.92
N ASP A 86 6.24 12.96 21.43
CA ASP A 86 7.16 11.86 21.13
C ASP A 86 6.82 10.60 21.94
N PHE A 87 7.06 9.42 21.38
CA PHE A 87 6.88 8.13 22.05
C PHE A 87 8.22 7.62 22.62
N THR A 88 8.93 8.44 23.41
CA THR A 88 10.19 8.00 24.05
C THR A 88 9.97 7.33 25.41
N GLU A 89 8.82 7.52 26.05
CA GLU A 89 8.61 7.08 27.45
C GLU A 89 8.11 5.63 27.59
N TYR A 90 7.47 5.06 26.56
CA TYR A 90 6.92 3.69 26.59
C TYR A 90 7.71 2.65 25.77
N ALA A 91 8.71 3.08 25.00
CA ALA A 91 9.65 2.20 24.30
C ALA A 91 10.78 1.77 25.26
N GLY A 92 10.44 1.17 26.40
CA GLY A 92 11.46 0.61 27.28
C GLY A 92 12.21 -0.53 26.57
N ASP A 93 13.53 -0.40 26.41
CA ASP A 93 14.56 -1.38 25.99
C ASP A 93 14.26 -2.37 24.83
N LEU A 94 13.08 -2.34 24.21
CA LEU A 94 12.58 -3.35 23.27
C LEU A 94 12.76 -2.94 21.82
N PHE A 95 13.00 -1.66 21.54
CA PHE A 95 13.30 -1.16 20.21
C PHE A 95 14.32 -0.02 20.31
N ASP A 96 15.55 -0.27 19.85
CA ASP A 96 16.58 0.73 19.62
C ASP A 96 16.17 1.57 18.39
N LEU A 97 15.14 2.40 18.57
CA LEU A 97 14.64 3.29 17.53
C LEU A 97 15.64 4.44 17.38
N THR A 98 16.26 4.52 16.21
CA THR A 98 17.14 5.63 15.86
C THR A 98 16.34 6.93 15.82
N THR A 99 16.99 8.10 15.91
CA THR A 99 16.31 9.43 15.95
C THR A 99 15.38 9.71 14.76
N SER A 100 15.49 8.94 13.67
CA SER A 100 14.61 8.97 12.48
C SER A 100 13.32 8.14 12.59
N GLU A 101 13.14 7.34 13.64
CA GLU A 101 12.03 6.39 13.81
C GLU A 101 11.12 6.75 15.00
N LYS A 102 11.10 8.03 15.38
CA LYS A 102 10.20 8.56 16.42
C LYS A 102 8.76 8.42 15.96
N ASN A 103 8.07 7.40 16.45
CA ASN A 103 6.66 7.18 16.19
C ASN A 103 5.83 8.23 16.96
N SER A 104 5.51 9.35 16.33
CA SER A 104 4.51 10.29 16.86
C SER A 104 3.12 9.62 16.94
N TYR A 105 2.22 10.09 17.81
CA TYR A 105 0.81 9.63 17.93
C TYR A 105 -0.05 9.96 16.68
N ALA A 106 0.37 9.54 15.50
CA ALA A 106 -0.33 9.68 14.24
C ALA A 106 -0.67 8.28 13.71
N PHE A 107 -1.96 7.99 13.60
CA PHE A 107 -2.46 6.75 13.02
C PHE A 107 -3.48 7.08 11.94
N SER A 108 -3.32 6.46 10.78
CA SER A 108 -4.28 6.51 9.67
C SER A 108 -4.99 5.17 9.58
N THR A 109 -6.32 5.19 9.51
CA THR A 109 -7.10 4.02 9.10
C THR A 109 -7.50 4.20 7.65
N ILE A 110 -7.16 3.23 6.80
CA ILE A 110 -7.74 3.10 5.47
C ILE A 110 -8.72 1.93 5.53
N ARG A 111 -9.94 2.15 5.04
CA ARG A 111 -10.96 1.11 4.89
C ARG A 111 -11.43 1.11 3.45
N ASN A 112 -11.35 -0.04 2.79
CA ASN A 112 -11.95 -0.24 1.48
C ASN A 112 -13.35 -0.83 1.60
N ASP A 113 -14.20 -0.47 0.65
CA ASP A 113 -15.45 -1.14 0.38
C ASP A 113 -15.35 -1.88 -0.96
N TYR A 114 -15.31 -3.22 -0.89
CA TYR A 114 -15.25 -4.10 -2.06
C TYR A 114 -16.63 -4.48 -2.59
N SER A 115 -17.72 -3.88 -2.11
CA SER A 115 -19.10 -4.24 -2.50
C SER A 115 -19.38 -4.09 -4.01
N LYS A 116 -18.61 -3.25 -4.70
CA LYS A 116 -18.72 -2.98 -6.14
C LYS A 116 -17.56 -3.53 -6.97
N SER A 117 -16.72 -4.37 -6.40
CA SER A 117 -15.56 -4.95 -7.10
C SER A 117 -15.72 -6.47 -7.28
N PRO A 118 -14.86 -7.11 -8.10
CA PRO A 118 -14.80 -8.57 -8.20
C PRO A 118 -14.53 -9.29 -6.86
N PHE A 119 -14.14 -8.55 -5.82
CA PHE A 119 -13.83 -9.03 -4.47
C PHE A 119 -15.03 -8.95 -3.51
N VAL A 120 -16.23 -8.68 -4.02
CA VAL A 120 -17.45 -8.68 -3.19
C VAL A 120 -17.60 -9.99 -2.42
N GLY A 121 -17.83 -9.89 -1.11
CA GLY A 121 -18.02 -11.05 -0.23
C GLY A 121 -16.74 -11.72 0.24
N ILE A 122 -15.55 -11.22 -0.13
CA ILE A 122 -14.28 -11.66 0.46
C ILE A 122 -14.17 -11.10 1.89
N ASP A 123 -14.01 -11.98 2.87
CA ASP A 123 -13.71 -11.60 4.24
C ASP A 123 -12.20 -11.78 4.52
N VAL A 124 -11.46 -10.68 4.67
CA VAL A 124 -10.00 -10.68 4.93
C VAL A 124 -9.65 -11.39 6.24
N GLY A 125 -10.57 -11.54 7.20
CA GLY A 125 -10.33 -12.31 8.43
C GLY A 125 -10.53 -13.82 8.26
N ARG A 126 -11.33 -14.24 7.28
CA ARG A 126 -11.76 -15.64 7.11
C ARG A 126 -11.21 -16.31 5.86
N ASP A 127 -11.24 -15.61 4.73
CA ASP A 127 -10.87 -16.12 3.41
C ASP A 127 -9.36 -16.02 3.13
N PHE A 128 -8.66 -15.22 3.94
CA PHE A 128 -7.22 -14.97 3.84
C PHE A 128 -6.42 -16.10 4.52
N SER A 129 -6.47 -17.31 3.94
CA SER A 129 -5.60 -18.39 4.42
C SER A 129 -4.17 -18.17 3.92
N GLN A 130 -3.17 -18.20 4.81
CA GLN A 130 -1.76 -18.00 4.45
C GLN A 130 -1.48 -16.72 3.65
N ASN A 131 -2.21 -15.65 3.95
CA ASN A 131 -2.06 -14.34 3.29
C ASN A 131 -2.35 -14.32 1.78
N LYS A 132 -3.17 -15.23 1.24
CA LYS A 132 -3.52 -15.25 -0.20
C LYS A 132 -4.97 -15.64 -0.47
N ILE A 133 -5.49 -15.19 -1.61
CA ILE A 133 -6.81 -15.54 -2.14
C ILE A 133 -6.63 -16.11 -3.56
N VAL A 134 -7.34 -17.18 -3.87
CA VAL A 134 -7.33 -17.78 -5.22
C VAL A 134 -8.26 -17.00 -6.15
N SER A 135 -7.83 -16.74 -7.38
CA SER A 135 -8.55 -15.93 -8.38
C SER A 135 -9.95 -16.46 -8.73
N THR A 136 -10.23 -17.75 -8.56
CA THR A 136 -11.57 -18.32 -8.75
C THR A 136 -12.60 -17.81 -7.74
N LYS A 137 -12.16 -17.28 -6.59
CA LYS A 137 -13.04 -16.63 -5.60
C LYS A 137 -13.33 -15.16 -5.94
N THR A 138 -12.59 -14.56 -6.87
CA THR A 138 -12.63 -13.13 -7.20
C THR A 138 -12.99 -12.91 -8.66
N GLN A 139 -13.87 -13.77 -9.21
CA GLN A 139 -14.34 -13.73 -10.59
C GLN A 139 -13.21 -13.70 -11.62
N ASN A 140 -12.14 -14.47 -11.37
CA ASN A 140 -10.96 -14.54 -12.24
C ASN A 140 -10.22 -13.20 -12.40
N ALA A 141 -10.37 -12.28 -11.44
CA ALA A 141 -9.67 -11.00 -11.41
C ALA A 141 -8.82 -10.85 -10.15
N THR A 142 -7.82 -9.99 -10.21
CA THR A 142 -6.95 -9.61 -9.09
C THR A 142 -6.76 -8.09 -9.07
N MET A 143 -6.22 -7.57 -7.97
CA MET A 143 -6.04 -6.15 -7.76
C MET A 143 -4.65 -5.87 -7.19
N ILE A 144 -4.08 -4.77 -7.62
CA ILE A 144 -2.91 -4.14 -7.01
C ILE A 144 -3.38 -2.78 -6.50
N GLN A 145 -3.08 -2.42 -5.25
CA GLN A 145 -3.58 -1.18 -4.67
C GLN A 145 -2.57 -0.53 -3.73
N ALA A 146 -2.38 0.78 -3.92
CA ALA A 146 -1.66 1.64 -2.99
C ALA A 146 -2.47 1.90 -1.70
N GLY A 147 -1.84 2.47 -0.68
CA GLY A 147 -2.42 2.75 0.63
C GLY A 147 -2.56 1.54 1.54
N LEU A 148 -3.21 0.47 1.07
CA LEU A 148 -3.33 -0.81 1.78
C LEU A 148 -2.27 -1.85 1.40
N ASP A 149 -1.44 -1.56 0.40
CA ASP A 149 -0.43 -2.47 -0.14
C ASP A 149 -1.03 -3.84 -0.53
N VAL A 150 -2.12 -3.79 -1.29
CA VAL A 150 -2.70 -5.01 -1.88
C VAL A 150 -1.83 -5.42 -3.05
N ARG A 151 -1.34 -6.66 -3.02
CA ARG A 151 -0.44 -7.21 -4.03
C ARG A 151 -1.08 -8.37 -4.77
N THR A 152 -0.71 -8.51 -6.04
CA THR A 152 -1.11 -9.66 -6.85
C THR A 152 -0.05 -10.74 -6.78
N ARG A 153 -0.46 -11.97 -6.49
CA ARG A 153 0.41 -13.14 -6.53
C ARG A 153 0.19 -13.88 -7.85
N ILE A 154 1.25 -14.10 -8.61
CA ILE A 154 1.23 -14.88 -9.84
C ILE A 154 1.91 -16.21 -9.56
N GLU A 155 1.21 -17.30 -9.83
CA GLU A 155 1.74 -18.65 -9.84
C GLU A 155 1.84 -19.07 -11.30
N ILE A 156 3.03 -19.49 -11.74
CA ILE A 156 3.29 -19.91 -13.12
C ILE A 156 3.47 -21.44 -13.11
N PRO A 157 2.39 -22.21 -13.26
CA PRO A 157 2.45 -23.67 -13.16
C PRO A 157 3.18 -24.27 -14.36
N THR A 158 3.57 -25.55 -14.26
CA THR A 158 4.04 -26.41 -15.38
C THR A 158 5.33 -25.99 -16.09
N ILE A 159 6.06 -24.98 -15.59
CA ILE A 159 7.38 -24.63 -16.14
C ILE A 159 8.39 -25.78 -15.90
N ASP A 160 8.24 -26.48 -14.79
CA ASP A 160 9.00 -27.69 -14.47
C ASP A 160 8.73 -28.82 -15.47
N GLU A 161 7.50 -28.95 -16.00
CA GLU A 161 7.17 -29.94 -17.02
C GLU A 161 7.93 -29.72 -18.35
N LEU A 162 8.36 -28.48 -18.64
CA LEU A 162 9.19 -28.16 -19.81
C LEU A 162 10.57 -28.85 -19.76
N TYR A 163 11.00 -29.33 -18.59
CA TYR A 163 12.26 -30.08 -18.40
C TYR A 163 12.18 -31.52 -18.92
N PHE A 164 11.00 -32.15 -18.89
CA PHE A 164 10.88 -33.61 -19.02
C PHE A 164 11.20 -34.15 -20.41
N GLU A 165 11.13 -33.30 -21.43
CA GLU A 165 11.45 -33.70 -22.81
C GLU A 165 12.95 -33.50 -23.18
N GLY A 166 13.78 -33.11 -22.22
CA GLY A 166 15.20 -33.45 -22.18
C GLY A 166 16.15 -32.67 -23.09
N LYS A 167 15.72 -31.64 -23.82
CA LYS A 167 16.64 -30.91 -24.71
C LYS A 167 16.34 -29.42 -24.89
N GLY A 168 15.87 -28.69 -23.86
CA GLY A 168 15.58 -27.25 -24.03
C GLY A 168 16.22 -26.28 -23.04
N ALA A 169 16.48 -25.05 -23.50
CA ALA A 169 16.87 -23.93 -22.64
C ALA A 169 15.92 -22.75 -22.88
N VAL A 170 15.46 -22.11 -21.81
CA VAL A 170 14.66 -20.89 -21.90
C VAL A 170 15.55 -19.80 -22.51
N VAL A 171 15.22 -19.31 -23.70
CA VAL A 171 15.93 -18.24 -24.40
C VAL A 171 15.44 -16.88 -23.91
N GLN A 172 14.12 -16.73 -23.80
CA GLN A 172 13.46 -15.51 -23.36
C GLN A 172 12.12 -15.82 -22.70
N ALA A 173 11.75 -15.06 -21.69
CA ALA A 173 10.45 -15.13 -21.03
C ALA A 173 9.93 -13.71 -20.79
N ILE A 174 8.84 -13.31 -21.46
CA ILE A 174 8.24 -11.98 -21.30
C ILE A 174 6.85 -12.13 -20.70
N LEU A 175 6.60 -11.46 -19.57
CA LEU A 175 5.28 -11.38 -18.96
C LEU A 175 4.59 -10.09 -19.41
N TYR A 176 3.35 -10.24 -19.86
CA TYR A 176 2.41 -9.16 -20.18
C TYR A 176 1.24 -9.18 -19.20
N LEU A 177 0.87 -8.00 -18.71
CA LEU A 177 -0.26 -7.83 -17.78
C LEU A 177 -1.19 -6.77 -18.37
N GLU A 178 -2.39 -7.18 -18.77
CA GLU A 178 -3.40 -6.28 -19.30
C GLU A 178 -4.30 -5.76 -18.15
N PRO A 179 -4.33 -4.43 -17.91
CA PRO A 179 -5.32 -3.82 -17.03
C PRO A 179 -6.72 -4.11 -17.53
N LEU A 180 -7.63 -4.44 -16.61
CA LEU A 180 -9.01 -4.71 -16.97
C LEU A 180 -9.63 -3.48 -17.63
N GLU A 181 -10.18 -3.65 -18.83
CA GLU A 181 -10.71 -2.52 -19.57
C GLU A 181 -11.91 -1.87 -18.87
N GLY A 182 -11.97 -0.54 -18.97
CA GLY A 182 -13.02 0.25 -18.33
C GLY A 182 -12.84 0.45 -16.82
N THR A 183 -11.77 -0.05 -16.21
CA THR A 183 -11.47 0.20 -14.78
C THR A 183 -10.44 1.30 -14.55
N TYR A 184 -9.91 1.91 -15.61
CA TYR A 184 -8.93 2.99 -15.55
C TYR A 184 -9.33 4.12 -16.49
N ASP A 185 -9.09 5.36 -16.06
CA ASP A 185 -9.38 6.58 -16.81
C ASP A 185 -8.53 7.77 -16.31
N LYS A 186 -9.01 9.01 -16.49
CA LYS A 186 -8.29 10.20 -15.99
C LYS A 186 -8.30 10.33 -14.47
N GLU A 187 -9.35 9.81 -13.82
CA GLU A 187 -9.53 9.82 -12.37
C GLU A 187 -8.84 8.61 -11.73
N TYR A 188 -8.87 7.46 -12.40
CA TYR A 188 -8.21 6.22 -11.99
C TYR A 188 -7.02 5.93 -12.89
N GLN A 189 -5.87 6.54 -12.57
CA GLN A 189 -4.66 6.42 -13.38
C GLN A 189 -3.93 5.10 -13.09
N LEU A 190 -3.35 4.55 -14.15
CA LEU A 190 -2.49 3.38 -14.07
C LEU A 190 -1.09 3.80 -13.60
N PRO A 191 -0.45 3.09 -12.65
CA PRO A 191 0.94 3.36 -12.29
C PRO A 191 1.84 3.17 -13.52
N SER A 192 2.88 3.98 -13.66
CA SER A 192 3.82 3.88 -14.79
C SER A 192 4.60 2.58 -14.79
N SER A 193 4.81 1.99 -13.62
CA SER A 193 5.48 0.70 -13.48
C SER A 193 4.97 -0.06 -12.26
N LEU A 194 5.26 -1.36 -12.23
CA LEU A 194 4.95 -2.25 -11.11
C LEU A 194 6.22 -2.95 -10.65
N GLU A 195 6.35 -3.15 -9.34
CA GLU A 195 7.50 -3.83 -8.74
C GLU A 195 7.23 -5.33 -8.60
N LEU A 196 8.29 -6.12 -8.80
CA LEU A 196 8.22 -7.58 -8.73
C LEU A 196 9.07 -8.13 -7.60
N TYR A 197 8.50 -9.06 -6.86
CA TYR A 197 9.08 -9.65 -5.67
C TYR A 197 9.10 -11.18 -5.74
N LEU A 198 10.20 -11.77 -5.27
CA LEU A 198 10.33 -13.19 -4.96
C LEU A 198 9.60 -13.50 -3.65
N VAL A 199 8.91 -14.63 -3.61
CA VAL A 199 7.96 -14.94 -2.54
C VAL A 199 8.24 -16.31 -1.93
N ASP A 200 8.25 -16.40 -0.61
CA ASP A 200 8.41 -17.66 0.08
C ASP A 200 7.12 -18.49 0.14
N LYS A 201 7.21 -19.72 0.65
CA LYS A 201 6.05 -20.63 0.82
C LYS A 201 4.95 -20.08 1.74
N LYS A 202 5.25 -19.07 2.56
CA LYS A 202 4.30 -18.38 3.46
C LYS A 202 3.75 -17.09 2.85
N ASN A 203 3.93 -16.90 1.55
CA ASN A 203 3.52 -15.72 0.80
C ASN A 203 4.20 -14.41 1.25
N ARG A 204 5.44 -14.48 1.77
CA ARG A 204 6.20 -13.31 2.21
C ARG A 204 7.24 -12.93 1.16
N PRO A 205 7.32 -11.65 0.75
CA PRO A 205 8.37 -11.18 -0.14
C PRO A 205 9.73 -11.26 0.59
N TYR A 206 10.77 -11.76 -0.08
CA TYR A 206 12.13 -11.85 0.49
C TYR A 206 13.22 -11.22 -0.38
N GLY A 207 12.89 -10.80 -1.60
CA GLY A 207 13.80 -10.13 -2.51
C GLY A 207 13.06 -9.58 -3.73
N GLN A 208 13.71 -8.70 -4.49
CA GLN A 208 13.18 -8.22 -5.78
C GLN A 208 13.61 -9.15 -6.90
N VAL A 209 12.79 -9.23 -7.94
CA VAL A 209 13.19 -9.85 -9.20
C VAL A 209 14.22 -8.96 -9.88
N VAL A 210 15.28 -9.53 -10.43
CA VAL A 210 16.40 -8.79 -11.02
C VAL A 210 16.67 -9.18 -12.47
N ASP A 211 17.32 -8.28 -13.19
CA ASP A 211 17.72 -8.46 -14.59
C ASP A 211 18.81 -9.52 -14.76
N PHE A 212 19.01 -9.96 -16.01
CA PHE A 212 20.04 -10.93 -16.35
C PHE A 212 21.46 -10.38 -16.22
N ASP A 213 21.67 -9.12 -16.61
CA ASP A 213 23.02 -8.58 -16.83
C ASP A 213 23.65 -7.98 -15.57
N GLN A 214 22.92 -7.13 -14.83
CA GLN A 214 23.49 -6.32 -13.75
C GLN A 214 23.04 -6.74 -12.35
N ALA A 215 22.15 -7.74 -12.24
CA ALA A 215 21.45 -8.09 -11.02
C ALA A 215 20.73 -6.88 -10.37
N THR A 216 20.21 -5.99 -11.21
CA THR A 216 19.43 -4.82 -10.79
C THR A 216 17.95 -5.14 -10.74
N PRO A 217 17.18 -4.60 -9.77
CA PRO A 217 15.74 -4.80 -9.71
C PRO A 217 15.06 -4.40 -11.02
N ILE A 218 14.15 -5.25 -11.49
CA ILE A 218 13.33 -4.98 -12.67
C ILE A 218 11.90 -4.65 -12.27
N THR A 219 11.26 -3.87 -13.12
CA THR A 219 9.87 -3.45 -13.01
C THR A 219 9.09 -3.84 -14.26
N ALA A 220 7.78 -4.03 -14.12
CA ALA A 220 6.90 -4.15 -15.27
C ALA A 220 6.47 -2.75 -15.71
N GLU A 221 6.85 -2.39 -16.93
CA GLU A 221 6.66 -1.03 -17.45
C GLU A 221 5.34 -0.91 -18.21
N LEU A 222 4.59 0.16 -17.95
CA LEU A 222 3.34 0.45 -18.64
C LEU A 222 3.62 0.89 -20.09
N VAL A 223 3.08 0.14 -21.03
CA VAL A 223 2.86 0.59 -22.40
C VAL A 223 1.43 1.06 -22.49
N PHE A 224 1.22 2.38 -22.55
CA PHE A 224 -0.11 2.97 -22.60
C PHE A 224 -0.55 3.26 -24.04
N ASN A 225 -1.74 2.78 -24.42
CA ASN A 225 -2.37 3.12 -25.69
C ASN A 225 -3.89 3.13 -25.53
N ASN A 226 -4.48 4.33 -25.63
CA ASN A 226 -5.93 4.53 -25.50
C ASN A 226 -6.68 4.60 -26.84
N GLU A 227 -5.98 4.46 -27.97
CA GLU A 227 -6.57 4.52 -29.31
C GLU A 227 -7.03 3.13 -29.79
N ILE A 228 -6.41 2.06 -29.28
CA ILE A 228 -6.65 0.68 -29.70
C ILE A 228 -6.86 -0.22 -28.49
N LYS A 229 -8.00 -0.92 -28.45
CA LYS A 229 -8.34 -1.97 -27.46
C LYS A 229 -7.20 -3.00 -27.34
N GLY A 230 -6.84 -3.43 -26.13
CA GLY A 230 -5.80 -4.44 -25.90
C GLY A 230 -4.36 -3.98 -26.25
N ARG A 231 -4.09 -2.66 -26.29
CA ARG A 231 -2.72 -2.13 -26.45
C ARG A 231 -2.21 -1.36 -25.23
N THR A 232 -2.96 -1.38 -24.14
CA THR A 232 -2.49 -0.93 -22.83
C THR A 232 -2.11 -2.17 -22.03
N TYR A 233 -0.83 -2.33 -21.71
CA TYR A 233 -0.32 -3.48 -20.97
C TYR A 233 0.95 -3.12 -20.21
N TYR A 234 1.24 -3.84 -19.15
CA TYR A 234 2.57 -3.86 -18.54
C TYR A 234 3.42 -4.95 -19.18
N LYS A 235 4.72 -4.70 -19.31
CA LYS A 235 5.68 -5.68 -19.85
C LYS A 235 6.90 -5.78 -18.95
N VAL A 236 7.35 -7.01 -18.69
CA VAL A 236 8.61 -7.30 -17.98
C VAL A 236 9.31 -8.53 -18.55
N ASP A 237 10.64 -8.48 -18.60
CA ASP A 237 11.47 -9.63 -18.99
C ASP A 237 11.79 -10.48 -17.74
N LEU A 238 11.21 -11.68 -17.67
CA LEU A 238 11.40 -12.65 -16.59
C LEU A 238 12.41 -13.74 -16.95
N THR A 239 13.21 -13.58 -18.01
CA THR A 239 14.11 -14.63 -18.51
C THR A 239 15.02 -15.16 -17.43
N ARG A 240 15.64 -14.27 -16.63
CA ARG A 240 16.49 -14.69 -15.51
C ARG A 240 15.70 -15.43 -14.45
N PHE A 241 14.58 -14.86 -13.98
CA PHE A 241 13.74 -15.47 -12.95
C PHE A 241 13.34 -16.90 -13.32
N ILE A 242 12.82 -17.08 -14.54
CA ILE A 242 12.44 -18.40 -15.04
C ILE A 242 13.66 -19.32 -15.10
N ARG A 243 14.82 -18.88 -15.59
CA ARG A 243 16.05 -19.70 -15.64
C ARG A 243 16.57 -20.09 -14.25
N ASP A 244 16.58 -19.16 -13.31
CA ASP A 244 17.12 -19.39 -11.96
C ASP A 244 16.22 -20.38 -11.20
N GLU A 245 14.90 -20.21 -11.26
CA GLU A 245 13.94 -21.18 -10.71
C GLU A 245 13.97 -22.51 -11.47
N TYR A 246 14.15 -22.49 -12.79
CA TYR A 246 14.32 -23.68 -13.65
C TYR A 246 15.57 -24.50 -13.29
N LEU A 247 16.63 -23.88 -12.75
CA LEU A 247 17.85 -24.55 -12.29
C LEU A 247 17.78 -24.98 -10.81
N SER A 248 16.77 -24.55 -10.06
CA SER A 248 16.59 -24.91 -8.65
C SER A 248 16.03 -26.32 -8.52
N VAL A 249 16.92 -27.31 -8.41
CA VAL A 249 16.58 -28.76 -8.37
C VAL A 249 15.73 -29.17 -7.16
N GLN A 250 15.65 -28.34 -6.11
CA GLN A 250 15.16 -28.79 -4.80
C GLN A 250 13.69 -28.52 -4.47
N ASP A 251 13.02 -27.59 -5.15
CA ASP A 251 11.56 -27.34 -5.09
C ASP A 251 11.26 -26.09 -5.94
N PRO A 252 11.20 -26.20 -7.29
CA PRO A 252 11.04 -25.02 -8.14
C PRO A 252 9.72 -24.33 -7.82
N TYR A 253 9.79 -23.09 -7.33
CA TYR A 253 8.64 -22.35 -6.83
C TYR A 253 8.42 -21.11 -7.68
N PHE A 254 7.78 -21.30 -8.83
CA PHE A 254 7.47 -20.24 -9.80
C PHE A 254 6.32 -19.35 -9.32
N THR A 255 6.54 -18.67 -8.20
CA THR A 255 5.62 -17.69 -7.63
C THR A 255 6.31 -16.36 -7.51
N LEU A 256 5.67 -15.31 -8.01
CA LEU A 256 6.09 -13.94 -7.78
C LEU A 256 4.92 -13.09 -7.26
N GLN A 257 5.27 -11.98 -6.61
CA GLN A 257 4.32 -10.94 -6.23
C GLN A 257 4.57 -9.71 -7.09
N ILE A 258 3.48 -9.10 -7.54
CA ILE A 258 3.49 -7.81 -8.20
C ILE A 258 2.81 -6.81 -7.27
N ALA A 259 3.48 -5.68 -7.05
CA ALA A 259 3.06 -4.63 -6.14
C ALA A 259 3.12 -3.27 -6.83
N TYR A 260 2.38 -2.32 -6.23
CA TYR A 260 2.52 -0.90 -6.54
C TYR A 260 3.93 -0.43 -6.15
N PRO A 261 4.56 0.54 -6.84
CA PRO A 261 5.87 1.05 -6.47
C PRO A 261 5.97 1.46 -5.01
N GLN A 262 7.00 0.99 -4.29
CA GLN A 262 7.09 1.17 -2.84
C GLN A 262 7.12 2.65 -2.44
N SER A 263 7.74 3.48 -3.26
CA SER A 263 7.79 4.94 -3.09
C SER A 263 6.42 5.63 -3.19
N GLU A 264 5.43 4.97 -3.78
CA GLU A 264 4.11 5.53 -4.06
C GLU A 264 2.99 4.91 -3.22
N ILE A 265 3.20 3.72 -2.63
CA ILE A 265 2.21 3.05 -1.78
C ILE A 265 1.67 3.98 -0.68
N GLY A 266 2.52 4.82 -0.08
CA GLY A 266 2.10 5.74 0.97
C GLY A 266 1.50 7.06 0.49
N SER A 267 1.55 7.37 -0.80
CA SER A 267 1.18 8.68 -1.36
C SER A 267 -0.13 8.70 -2.13
N CYS A 268 -0.65 7.54 -2.55
CA CYS A 268 -1.95 7.42 -3.22
C CYS A 268 -2.76 6.21 -2.71
N VAL A 269 -3.98 6.07 -3.23
CA VAL A 269 -4.86 4.90 -3.00
C VAL A 269 -5.34 4.30 -4.31
N ASP A 270 -4.59 4.57 -5.39
CA ASP A 270 -4.92 4.12 -6.72
C ASP A 270 -4.90 2.59 -6.79
N GLN A 271 -5.72 2.08 -7.69
CA GLN A 271 -5.93 0.65 -7.87
C GLN A 271 -5.76 0.26 -9.33
N LEU A 272 -5.19 -0.91 -9.54
CA LEU A 272 -5.08 -1.57 -10.82
C LEU A 272 -5.79 -2.92 -10.71
N LEU A 273 -6.78 -3.14 -11.57
CA LEU A 273 -7.46 -4.43 -11.72
C LEU A 273 -6.83 -5.19 -12.89
N LEU A 274 -6.58 -6.48 -12.70
CA LEU A 274 -6.00 -7.37 -13.71
C LEU A 274 -6.90 -8.61 -13.86
N GLY A 275 -7.09 -9.08 -15.10
CA GLY A 275 -7.67 -10.39 -15.38
C GLY A 275 -6.63 -11.51 -15.25
N ASN A 276 -7.07 -12.72 -14.88
CA ASN A 276 -6.27 -13.93 -15.12
C ASN A 276 -6.59 -14.50 -16.52
N GLN A 277 -5.94 -15.60 -16.91
CA GLN A 277 -6.12 -16.29 -18.19
C GLN A 277 -7.53 -16.85 -18.48
N LYS A 278 -8.44 -16.81 -17.49
CA LYS A 278 -9.85 -17.22 -17.60
C LYS A 278 -10.80 -16.02 -17.55
N ASN A 279 -10.26 -14.80 -17.54
CA ASN A 279 -11.03 -13.60 -17.79
C ASN A 279 -11.30 -13.50 -19.30
N LEU A 280 -12.49 -13.07 -19.68
CA LEU A 280 -12.95 -13.10 -21.08
C LEU A 280 -12.50 -11.88 -21.89
N GLU A 281 -12.04 -10.82 -21.23
CA GLU A 281 -11.72 -9.53 -21.85
C GLU A 281 -10.21 -9.28 -21.91
N ASP A 282 -9.48 -9.59 -20.83
CA ASP A 282 -8.06 -9.21 -20.66
C ASP A 282 -7.26 -10.35 -20.04
N GLU A 283 -6.13 -10.71 -20.64
CA GLU A 283 -5.37 -11.90 -20.28
C GLU A 283 -4.01 -11.58 -19.65
N LEU A 284 -3.62 -12.41 -18.68
CA LEU A 284 -2.25 -12.48 -18.21
C LEU A 284 -1.49 -13.47 -19.09
N ILE A 285 -0.52 -12.97 -19.85
CA ILE A 285 0.18 -13.75 -20.89
C ILE A 285 1.67 -13.83 -20.56
N LEU A 286 2.20 -15.05 -20.53
CA LEU A 286 3.63 -15.30 -20.47
C LEU A 286 4.10 -15.87 -21.82
N GLU A 287 4.86 -15.07 -22.57
CA GLU A 287 5.51 -15.51 -23.80
C GLU A 287 6.85 -16.18 -23.48
N LEU A 288 6.95 -17.48 -23.77
CA LEU A 288 8.17 -18.27 -23.58
C LEU A 288 8.79 -18.63 -24.92
N TYR A 289 10.08 -18.30 -25.08
CA TYR A 289 10.91 -18.73 -26.18
C TYR A 289 11.89 -19.77 -25.65
N ILE A 290 11.83 -21.00 -26.18
CA ILE A 290 12.64 -22.12 -25.73
C ILE A 290 13.45 -22.61 -26.94
N SER A 291 14.76 -22.79 -26.77
CA SER A 291 15.58 -23.49 -27.76
C SER A 291 15.46 -24.98 -27.51
N TYR A 292 15.39 -25.77 -28.58
CA TYR A 292 15.41 -27.23 -28.51
C TYR A 292 16.64 -27.76 -29.23
N TYR A 293 17.39 -28.63 -28.57
CA TYR A 293 18.49 -29.36 -29.14
C TYR A 293 17.99 -30.75 -29.54
N GLU A 294 18.53 -31.33 -30.60
CA GLU A 294 18.30 -32.75 -30.91
C GLU A 294 19.68 -33.38 -31.08
N ILE A 295 20.12 -34.14 -30.08
CA ILE A 295 21.28 -35.02 -30.26
C ILE A 295 20.84 -36.08 -31.27
N LYS A 296 21.38 -36.03 -32.49
CA LYS A 296 21.29 -37.10 -33.48
C LYS A 296 22.28 -38.19 -33.08
N GLU A 297 21.76 -39.40 -32.86
CA GLU A 297 22.57 -40.62 -32.72
C GLU A 297 23.17 -41.05 -34.06
#